data_AF-A0A2G2C3A8-F1
#
_entry.id   AF-A0A2G2C3A8-F1
#
_cell.length_a   1.000
_cell.length_b   1.000
_cell.length_c   1.000
_cell.angle_alpha   90.00
_cell.angle_beta   90.00
_cell.angle_gamma   90.00
#
_symmetry.space_group_name_H-M   'P 1'
#
loop_
_entity.id
_entity.type
_entity.pdbx_description
1 polymer ?
#
loop_
_entity_poly.entity_id
_entity_poly.type
_entity_poly.pdbx_seq_one_letter_code
_entity_poly.pdbx_strand_id
1 'polypeptide(L)' 'MSDLYLARAIHFDESDRNVFHVPARTGEWCVSGGFEFSNWTDGDLTGKARQAFANGWMGVETFGRVTFVAVTK' A
#
# COMPACT_ATOMS: atom_id res chain seq x y z
N MET A 1 21.89 -11.63 15.14
CA MET A 1 20.76 -10.81 14.67
C MET A 1 19.78 -11.76 14.02
N SER A 2 18.54 -11.85 14.49
CA SER A 2 17.55 -12.71 13.84
C SER A 2 17.23 -12.17 12.44
N ASP A 3 17.13 -13.04 11.44
CA ASP A 3 16.65 -12.65 10.11
C ASP A 3 15.22 -12.09 10.24
N LEU A 4 15.04 -10.82 9.89
CA LEU A 4 13.73 -10.16 9.90
C LEU A 4 13.10 -10.32 8.52
N TYR A 5 11.86 -10.80 8.49
CA TYR A 5 11.07 -10.84 7.27
C TYR A 5 10.24 -9.57 7.18
N LEU A 6 10.41 -8.83 6.08
CA LEU A 6 9.82 -7.52 5.86
C LEU A 6 9.05 -7.49 4.53
N ALA A 7 8.06 -6.62 4.46
CA ALA A 7 7.19 -6.48 3.29
C ALA A 7 7.81 -5.58 2.22
N ARG A 8 7.86 -6.06 0.97
CA ARG A 8 8.30 -5.32 -0.21
C ARG A 8 7.20 -5.24 -1.25
N ALA A 9 6.97 -4.08 -1.85
CA ALA A 9 5.98 -3.89 -2.90
C ALA A 9 6.24 -4.82 -4.10
N ILE A 10 5.19 -5.48 -4.60
CA ILE A 10 5.24 -6.25 -5.85
C ILE A 10 4.02 -5.93 -6.71
N HIS A 11 4.21 -5.91 -8.03
CA HIS A 11 3.14 -5.69 -9.00
C HIS A 11 3.05 -6.90 -9.93
N PHE A 12 1.86 -7.50 -10.03
CA PHE A 12 1.60 -8.58 -10.99
C PHE A 12 1.11 -8.04 -12.34
N ASP A 13 0.51 -6.86 -12.33
CA ASP A 13 0.02 -6.14 -13.51
C ASP A 13 0.00 -4.63 -13.23
N GLU A 14 -0.68 -3.85 -14.08
CA GLU A 14 -0.75 -2.40 -13.98
C GLU A 14 -1.92 -1.88 -13.11
N SER A 15 -2.68 -2.76 -12.47
CA SER A 15 -3.91 -2.41 -11.73
C SER A 15 -3.70 -1.33 -10.70
N ASP A 16 -2.58 -1.36 -9.96
CA ASP A 16 -2.26 -0.40 -8.91
C ASP A 16 -2.17 1.05 -9.44
N ARG A 17 -1.76 1.22 -10.70
CA ARG A 17 -1.75 2.54 -11.38
C ARG A 17 -3.16 3.07 -11.64
N ASN A 18 -4.12 2.17 -11.78
CA ASN A 18 -5.51 2.49 -12.09
C ASN A 18 -6.34 2.69 -10.81
N VAL A 19 -6.09 1.91 -9.75
CA VAL A 19 -6.93 1.90 -8.54
C VAL A 19 -6.44 2.84 -7.44
N PHE A 20 -5.15 3.19 -7.40
CA PHE A 20 -4.60 4.10 -6.40
C PHE A 20 -4.30 5.49 -6.98
N HIS A 21 -4.22 6.49 -6.10
CA HIS A 21 -3.84 7.85 -6.49
C HIS A 21 -2.36 7.94 -6.86
N VAL A 22 -1.52 7.30 -6.06
CA VAL A 22 -0.09 7.15 -6.28
C VAL A 22 0.23 5.67 -6.07
N PRO A 23 0.70 4.93 -7.09
CA PRO A 23 1.17 3.57 -6.90
C PRO A 23 2.51 3.59 -6.16
N ALA A 24 2.71 2.64 -5.26
CA ALA A 24 4.03 2.41 -4.66
C ALA A 24 5.02 1.91 -5.73
N ARG A 25 6.31 2.15 -5.51
CA ARG A 25 7.38 1.68 -6.39
C ARG A 25 7.64 0.20 -6.13
N THR A 26 7.76 -0.61 -7.20
CA THR A 26 8.14 -2.02 -7.07
C THR A 26 9.42 -2.16 -6.24
N GLY A 27 9.35 -3.02 -5.24
CA GLY A 27 10.47 -3.29 -4.37
C GLY A 27 10.79 -2.17 -3.38
N GLU A 28 9.92 -1.19 -3.12
CA GLU A 28 10.09 -0.38 -1.91
C GLU A 28 9.59 -1.14 -0.66
N TRP A 29 10.07 -0.75 0.52
CA TRP A 29 9.55 -1.28 1.78
C TRP A 29 8.11 -0.84 2.00
N CYS A 30 7.30 -1.71 2.61
CA CYS A 30 5.89 -1.44 2.85
C CYS A 30 5.51 -1.70 4.30
N VAL A 31 4.48 -0.98 4.76
CA VAL A 31 3.81 -1.18 6.04
C VAL A 31 2.31 -1.23 5.84
N SER A 32 1.57 -1.68 6.87
CA SER A 32 0.12 -1.48 6.89
C SER A 32 -0.16 0.01 6.84
N GLY A 33 -0.89 0.47 5.83
CA GLY A 33 -1.18 1.88 5.63
C GLY A 33 -2.51 2.35 6.24
N GLY A 34 -3.12 1.54 7.12
CA GLY A 34 -4.43 1.85 7.71
C GLY A 34 -4.43 3.08 8.62
N PHE A 35 -3.27 3.45 9.19
CA PHE A 35 -3.15 4.60 10.09
C PHE A 35 -3.41 5.95 9.40
N GLU A 36 -3.20 6.06 8.08
CA GLU A 36 -3.47 7.27 7.30
C GLU A 36 -4.96 7.68 7.38
N PHE A 37 -5.85 6.73 7.63
CA PHE A 37 -7.30 6.91 7.63
C PHE A 37 -7.88 7.09 9.04
N SER A 38 -7.04 7.29 10.06
CA SER A 38 -7.45 7.33 11.47
C SER A 38 -8.46 8.45 11.82
N ASN A 39 -8.55 9.49 11.00
CA ASN A 39 -9.49 10.60 11.14
C ASN A 39 -10.54 10.67 10.03
N TRP A 40 -10.72 9.58 9.26
CA TRP A 40 -11.67 9.51 8.17
C TRP A 40 -13.00 8.91 8.63
N THR A 41 -14.06 9.30 7.95
CA THR A 41 -15.41 8.76 8.11
C THR A 41 -15.80 7.92 6.90
N ASP A 42 -16.91 7.21 6.99
CA ASP A 42 -17.48 6.45 5.86
C ASP A 42 -17.72 7.34 4.62
N GLY A 43 -18.01 8.63 4.81
CA GLY A 43 -18.21 9.59 3.72
C GLY A 43 -16.93 9.91 2.94
N ASP A 44 -15.77 9.84 3.59
CA ASP A 44 -14.46 10.07 2.98
C ASP A 44 -13.98 8.84 2.18
N LEU A 45 -14.43 7.64 2.59
CA LEU A 45 -14.05 6.36 2.01
C LEU A 45 -14.83 6.03 0.73
N THR A 46 -14.59 6.83 -0.32
CA THR A 46 -15.17 6.64 -1.66
C THR A 46 -14.08 6.51 -2.73
N GLY A 47 -14.44 5.95 -3.89
CA GLY A 47 -13.54 5.84 -5.05
C GLY A 47 -12.18 5.20 -4.74
N LYS A 48 -11.11 5.85 -5.22
CA LYS A 48 -9.71 5.41 -5.02
C LYS A 48 -9.28 5.45 -3.55
N ALA A 49 -9.84 6.35 -2.74
CA ALA A 49 -9.50 6.43 -1.34
C ALA A 49 -10.02 5.20 -0.57
N ARG A 50 -11.23 4.73 -0.90
CA ARG A 50 -11.74 3.44 -0.41
C ARG A 50 -10.85 2.27 -0.82
N GLN A 51 -10.35 2.27 -2.06
CA GLN A 51 -9.43 1.23 -2.53
C GLN A 51 -8.13 1.23 -1.72
N ALA A 52 -7.54 2.41 -1.49
CA ALA A 52 -6.34 2.56 -0.68
C ALA A 52 -6.53 2.07 0.77
N PHE A 53 -7.68 2.37 1.38
CA PHE A 53 -8.02 1.91 2.73
C PHE A 53 -8.22 0.39 2.79
N ALA A 54 -9.01 -0.18 1.88
CA ALA A 54 -9.41 -1.58 1.94
C ALA A 54 -8.30 -2.54 1.46
N ASN A 55 -7.49 -2.11 0.49
CA ASN A 55 -6.60 -3.01 -0.26
C ASN A 55 -5.13 -2.55 -0.31
N GLY A 56 -4.81 -1.32 0.12
CA GLY A 56 -3.51 -0.71 -0.13
C GLY A 56 -2.52 -0.83 1.03
N TRP A 57 -1.45 -1.61 0.85
CA TRP A 57 -0.22 -1.44 1.64
C TRP A 57 0.43 -0.10 1.29
N MET A 58 1.14 0.52 2.23
CA MET A 58 1.78 1.82 2.01
C MET A 58 3.29 1.66 1.84
N GLY A 59 3.81 2.15 0.72
CA GLY A 59 5.25 2.27 0.48
C GLY A 59 5.85 3.38 1.34
N VAL A 60 6.97 3.12 2.02
CA VAL A 60 7.59 4.11 2.94
C VAL A 60 8.47 5.14 2.24
N GLU A 61 8.79 4.97 0.95
CA GLU A 61 9.60 5.93 0.21
C GLU A 61 8.71 6.86 -0.61
N THR A 62 7.67 6.32 -1.26
CA THR A 62 6.77 7.08 -2.11
C THR A 62 5.49 7.55 -1.41
N PHE A 63 5.14 6.96 -0.26
CA PHE A 63 3.80 7.04 0.34
C PHE A 63 2.67 6.60 -0.62
N GLY A 64 3.03 5.91 -1.70
CA GLY A 64 2.10 5.29 -2.63
C GLY A 64 1.53 3.99 -2.09
N ARG A 65 0.57 3.42 -2.83
CA ARG A 65 -0.15 2.21 -2.45
C ARG A 65 0.14 1.05 -3.40
N VAL A 66 0.23 -0.15 -2.85
CA VAL A 66 0.37 -1.42 -3.59
C VAL A 66 -0.63 -2.43 -3.06
N THR A 67 -1.21 -3.24 -3.94
CA THR A 67 -2.17 -4.29 -3.54
C THR A 67 -1.45 -5.46 -2.86
N PHE A 68 -0.28 -5.83 -3.35
CA PHE A 68 0.47 -6.99 -2.86
C PHE A 68 1.87 -6.64 -2.36
N VAL A 69 2.29 -7.39 -1.35
CA VAL A 69 3.66 -7.37 -0.85
C VAL A 69 4.25 -8.78 -0.88
N ALA A 70 5.53 -8.88 -1.21
CA ALA A 70 6.34 -10.05 -0.94
C ALA A 70 6.94 -9.92 0.46
N VAL A 71 6.89 -11.00 1.24
CA VAL A 71 7.58 -11.10 2.53
C VAL A 71 8.95 -11.72 2.28
N THR A 72 10.00 -10.91 2.44
CA THR A 72 11.39 -11.33 2.17
C THR A 72 12.27 -11.07 3.37
N LYS A 73 13.37 -11.83 3.46
CA LYS A 73 14.51 -11.49 4.31
C LYS A 73 15.28 -10.30 3.75
#